data_AF-A0A926ZFM6-F1
#
_entry.id   AF-A0A926ZFM6-F1
#
_cell.length_a   1.000
_cell.length_b   1.000
_cell.length_c   1.000
_cell.angle_alpha   90.00
_cell.angle_beta   90.00
_cell.angle_gamma   90.00
#
_symmetry.space_group_name_H-M   'P 1'
#
loop_
_entity.id
_entity.type
_entity.pdbx_description
1 polymer ?
#
loop_
_entity_poly.entity_id
_entity_poly.type
_entity_poly.pdbx_seq_one_letter_code
_entity_poly.pdbx_strand_id
1 'polypeptide(L)' 'MPVMTNQPLQKVIDELNTLIGEIETNPGTSSWTIRMALKAIADKAEKMNKETTQKQS' A
#
# COMPACT_ATOMS: atom_id res chain seq x y z
N MET A 1 -14.95 9.97 21.76
CA MET A 1 -14.37 8.68 21.35
C MET A 1 -13.16 8.97 20.49
N PRO A 2 -11.96 8.46 20.81
CA PRO A 2 -10.80 8.70 19.98
C PRO A 2 -11.02 7.99 18.64
N VAL A 3 -11.03 8.77 17.55
CA VAL A 3 -11.00 8.22 16.19
C VAL A 3 -9.63 7.56 16.07
N MET A 4 -9.58 6.24 16.20
CA MET A 4 -8.38 5.47 15.83
C MET A 4 -8.25 5.57 14.32
N THR A 5 -7.64 6.66 13.85
CA THR A 5 -7.21 6.76 12.47
C THR A 5 -6.28 5.59 12.22
N ASN A 6 -6.68 4.65 11.36
CA ASN A 6 -5.82 3.59 10.85
C ASN A 6 -4.74 4.22 9.96
N GLN A 7 -3.84 5.03 10.54
CA GLN A 7 -2.68 5.64 9.90
C GLN A 7 -1.90 4.65 9.01
N PRO A 8 -1.73 3.35 9.39
CA PRO A 8 -1.09 2.38 8.52
C PRO A 8 -1.89 2.11 7.23
N LEU A 9 -3.21 2.00 7.34
CA LEU A 9 -4.09 1.77 6.18
C LEU A 9 -4.13 2.99 5.25
N GLN A 10 -4.18 4.20 5.82
CA GLN A 10 -4.15 5.43 5.03
C GLN A 10 -2.86 5.50 4.20
N LYS A 11 -1.72 5.11 4.77
CA LYS A 11 -0.44 5.07 4.07
C LYS A 11 -0.42 4.09 2.89
N VAL A 12 -1.09 2.94 3.00
CA VAL A 12 -1.25 1.99 1.89
C VAL A 12 -2.09 2.59 0.77
N ILE A 13 -3.17 3.30 1.13
CA ILE A 13 -4.04 3.98 0.16
C ILE A 13 -3.29 5.07 -0.59
N ASP A 14 -2.49 5.88 0.10
CA ASP A 14 -1.70 6.95 -0.51
C ASP A 14 -0.66 6.40 -1.51
N GLU A 15 -0.02 5.27 -1.18
CA GLU A 15 0.94 4.58 -2.05
C GLU A 15 0.27 3.99 -3.31
N LEU A 16 -0.94 3.46 -3.19
CA LEU A 16 -1.72 2.99 -4.33
C LEU A 16 -2.12 4.15 -5.26
N ASN A 17 -2.58 5.28 -4.70
CA ASN A 17 -2.93 6.45 -5.50
C ASN A 17 -1.71 7.03 -6.24
N THR A 18 -0.54 7.01 -5.62
CA THR A 18 0.71 7.42 -6.25
C THR A 18 1.03 6.53 -7.44
N LEU A 19 0.96 5.20 -7.27
CA LEU A 19 1.19 4.24 -8.34
C LEU A 19 0.19 4.40 -9.50
N ILE A 20 -1.09 4.68 -9.20
CA ILE A 20 -2.10 4.95 -10.22
C ILE A 20 -1.72 6.20 -11.02
N GLY A 21 -1.34 7.29 -10.35
CA GLY A 21 -0.88 8.51 -11.03
C GLY A 21 0.35 8.30 -11.92
N GLU A 22 1.31 7.48 -11.47
CA GLU A 22 2.48 7.12 -12.28
C GLU A 22 2.11 6.30 -13.54
N ILE A 23 1.15 5.39 -13.43
CA ILE A 23 0.65 4.60 -14.57
C ILE A 23 -0.12 5.48 -15.56
N GLU A 24 -0.99 6.35 -15.07
CA GLU A 24 -1.80 7.25 -15.90
C GLU A 24 -0.93 8.29 -16.64
N THR A 25 0.12 8.79 -15.99
CA THR A 25 1.07 9.74 -16.59
C THR A 25 2.07 9.07 -17.54
N ASN A 26 2.29 7.76 -17.40
CA ASN A 26 3.18 7.00 -18.28
C ASN A 26 2.53 5.69 -18.74
N PRO A 27 1.68 5.72 -19.78
CA PRO A 27 1.03 4.53 -20.32
C PRO A 27 2.01 3.51 -20.94
N GLY A 28 3.29 3.87 -21.13
CA GLY A 28 4.36 2.97 -21.54
C GLY A 28 4.99 2.18 -20.38
N THR A 29 4.51 2.37 -19.15
CA THR A 29 5.03 1.66 -17.98
C THR A 29 4.83 0.16 -18.17
N SER A 30 5.92 -0.60 -18.09
CA SER A 30 5.86 -2.04 -18.32
C SER A 30 4.98 -2.71 -17.27
N SER A 31 4.22 -3.72 -17.68
CA SER A 31 3.44 -4.55 -16.74
C SER A 31 4.31 -5.19 -15.65
N TRP A 32 5.60 -5.39 -15.91
CA TRP A 32 6.57 -5.88 -14.93
C TRP A 32 6.82 -4.84 -13.82
N THR A 33 7.02 -3.57 -14.19
CA THR A 33 7.18 -2.46 -13.24
C THR A 33 5.95 -2.31 -12.35
N ILE A 34 4.75 -2.36 -12.95
CA ILE A 34 3.48 -2.31 -12.21
C ILE A 34 3.37 -3.46 -11.22
N ARG A 35 3.71 -4.69 -11.66
CA ARG A 35 3.72 -5.88 -10.78
C ARG A 35 4.69 -5.74 -9.61
N MET A 36 5.88 -5.19 -9.84
CA MET A 36 6.87 -4.99 -8.79
C MET A 36 6.41 -3.97 -7.75
N ALA A 37 5.81 -2.86 -8.19
CA ALA A 37 5.27 -1.84 -7.29
C ALA A 37 4.09 -2.39 -6.46
N LEU A 38 3.14 -3.08 -7.10
CA LEU A 38 2.02 -3.71 -6.40
C LEU A 38 2.49 -4.75 -5.37
N LYS A 39 3.51 -5.55 -5.71
CA LYS A 39 4.09 -6.53 -4.79
C LYS A 39 4.69 -5.86 -3.56
N ALA A 40 5.42 -4.76 -3.72
CA ALA A 40 5.97 -4.02 -2.59
C ALA A 40 4.89 -3.48 -1.64
N ILE A 41 3.78 -2.96 -2.20
CA ILE A 41 2.64 -2.49 -1.42
C ILE A 41 1.98 -3.67 -0.67
N ALA A 42 1.79 -4.81 -1.34
CA ALA A 42 1.22 -6.01 -0.74
C ALA A 42 2.07 -6.56 0.42
N ASP A 43 3.39 -6.68 0.23
CA ASP A 43 4.32 -7.13 1.27
C ASP A 43 4.27 -6.21 2.50
N LYS A 44 4.11 -4.89 2.26
CA LYS A 44 4.00 -3.90 3.31
C LYS A 44 2.68 -4.00 4.06
N ALA A 45 1.57 -4.16 3.34
CA ALA A 45 0.26 -4.38 3.94
C ALA A 45 0.23 -5.67 4.77
N GLU A 46 0.87 -6.74 4.30
CA GLU A 46 0.97 -8.00 5.04
C GLU A 46 1.79 -7.83 6.33
N LYS A 47 2.89 -7.10 6.30
CA LYS A 47 3.67 -6.75 7.51
C LYS A 47 2.84 -5.95 8.51
N MET A 48 2.13 -4.92 8.05
CA MET A 48 1.25 -4.12 8.92
C MET A 48 0.15 -4.98 9.56
N ASN A 49 -0.43 -5.92 8.81
CA ASN A 49 -1.43 -6.84 9.33
C ASN A 49 -0.84 -7.76 10.41
N LYS A 50 0.34 -8.35 10.17
CA LYS A 50 1.04 -9.20 11.14
C LYS A 50 1.39 -8.45 12.43
N GLU A 51 1.89 -7.22 12.31
CA GLU A 51 2.23 -6.36 13.46
C GLU A 51 0.99 -5.94 14.26
N THR A 52 -0.14 -5.71 13.58
CA THR A 52 -1.41 -5.40 14.24
C THR A 52 -1.96 -6.61 15.01
N THR A 53 -1.90 -7.81 14.41
CA THR A 53 -2.32 -9.06 15.05
C THR A 53 -1.42 -9.46 16.23
N GLN A 54 -0.11 -9.18 16.16
CA GLN A 54 0.81 -9.45 17.27
C GLN A 54 0.64 -8.50 18.47
N LYS A 55 0.17 -7.26 18.26
CA LYS A 55 -0.11 -6.31 19.36
C LYS A 55 -1.44 -6.58 20.10
N GLN A 56 -2.28 -7.47 19.57
CA GLN A 56 -3.57 -7.84 20.17
C GLN A 56 -3.55 -9.21 20.86
N SER A 57 -2.41 -9.93 20.84
CA SER A 57 -2.20 -11.21 21.52
C SER A 57 -1.56 -11.02 22.89
#